data_AF-A0A447QX19-F1
#
_entry.id   AF-A0A447QX19-F1
#
_cell.length_a   1.000
_cell.length_b   1.000
_cell.length_c   1.000
_cell.angle_alpha   90.00
_cell.angle_beta   90.00
_cell.angle_gamma   90.00
#
_symmetry.space_group_name_H-M   'P 1'
#
loop_
_entity.id
_entity.type
_entity.pdbx_description
1 polymer ?
#
loop_
_entity_poly.entity_id
_entity_poly.type
_entity_poly.pdbx_seq_one_letter_code
_entity_poly.pdbx_strand_id
1 'polypeptide(L)'
;MKPTFMRWVAIAALLAGGTFSAVANPPVAPPVSYGVEEDVFHPVRATQGMVASVDVMATQVGVDILKQGGNAVDAAVAVGYALAVTHPQAGNLGGGDLCCCALKMALPRRSIFVKWRLLALRAICSLMNRATRTVKNR
;
A
#
# COMPACT_ATOMS: atom_id res chain seq x y z
N MET A 1 12.46 32.09 -62.81
CA MET A 1 11.50 31.67 -61.76
C MET A 1 11.18 32.89 -60.90
N LYS A 2 9.90 33.18 -60.62
CA LYS A 2 9.48 34.44 -59.96
C LYS A 2 9.80 34.38 -58.45
N PRO A 3 10.43 35.40 -57.85
CA PRO A 3 10.92 35.38 -56.46
C PRO A 3 9.79 35.24 -55.41
N THR A 4 8.56 35.50 -55.80
CA THR A 4 7.36 35.29 -54.98
C THR A 4 7.05 33.82 -54.76
N PHE A 5 7.26 32.96 -55.75
CA PHE A 5 7.01 31.52 -55.63
C PHE A 5 7.98 30.85 -54.64
N MET A 6 9.24 31.30 -54.64
CA MET A 6 10.27 30.77 -53.74
C MET A 6 10.05 31.17 -52.27
N ARG A 7 9.43 32.34 -52.02
CA ARG A 7 8.99 32.73 -50.65
C ARG A 7 7.89 31.83 -50.11
N TRP A 8 6.91 31.46 -50.95
CA TRP A 8 5.81 30.59 -50.52
C TRP A 8 6.28 29.16 -50.22
N VAL A 9 7.23 28.63 -50.99
CA VAL A 9 7.83 27.31 -50.71
C VAL A 9 8.64 27.32 -49.41
N ALA A 10 9.40 28.39 -49.14
CA ALA A 10 10.15 28.52 -47.89
C ALA A 10 9.22 28.63 -46.65
N ILE A 11 8.11 29.37 -46.78
CA ILE A 11 7.11 29.49 -45.70
C ILE A 11 6.43 28.14 -45.43
N ALA A 12 6.08 27.39 -46.48
CA ALA A 12 5.48 26.07 -46.33
C ALA A 12 6.45 25.07 -45.67
N ALA A 13 7.74 25.14 -45.99
CA ALA A 13 8.77 24.30 -45.37
C ALA A 13 8.99 24.61 -43.88
N LEU A 14 8.88 25.88 -43.47
CA LEU A 14 8.97 26.30 -42.07
C LEU A 14 7.75 25.89 -41.24
N LEU A 15 6.55 25.85 -41.83
CA LEU A 15 5.33 25.38 -41.15
C LEU A 15 5.23 23.85 -41.06
N ALA A 16 5.94 23.12 -41.92
CA ALA A 16 6.05 21.67 -41.90
C ALA A 16 7.19 21.14 -41.01
N GLY A 17 7.93 22.02 -40.33
CA GLY A 17 8.96 21.68 -39.34
C GLY A 17 8.32 20.95 -38.15
N GLY A 18 8.26 19.63 -38.29
CA GLY A 18 7.54 18.73 -37.39
C GLY A 18 7.95 18.87 -35.94
N THR A 19 6.94 18.82 -35.08
CA THR A 19 7.06 18.57 -33.66
C THR A 19 7.71 17.19 -33.46
N PHE A 20 9.04 17.13 -33.40
CA PHE A 20 9.74 16.00 -32.81
C PHE A 20 9.41 15.99 -31.32
N SER A 21 8.34 15.29 -30.96
CA SER A 21 8.10 14.91 -29.57
C SER A 21 9.19 13.92 -29.20
N ALA A 22 10.20 14.38 -28.47
CA ALA A 22 11.09 13.49 -27.76
C ALA A 22 10.21 12.75 -26.73
N VAL A 23 9.88 11.49 -27.02
CA VAL A 23 9.38 10.57 -25.99
C VAL A 23 10.52 10.43 -24.99
N ALA A 24 10.40 11.12 -23.87
CA ALA A 24 11.29 10.89 -22.74
C ALA A 24 11.13 9.43 -22.32
N ASN A 25 12.21 8.66 -22.42
CA ASN A 25 12.22 7.29 -21.92
C ASN A 25 11.93 7.37 -20.41
N PRO A 26 10.94 6.65 -19.87
CA PRO A 26 10.65 6.71 -18.45
C PRO A 26 11.93 6.34 -17.67
N PRO A 27 12.27 7.08 -16.60
CA PRO A 27 13.44 6.75 -15.81
C PRO A 27 13.30 5.32 -15.30
N VAL A 28 14.29 4.48 -15.58
CA VAL A 28 14.38 3.13 -15.01
C VAL A 28 14.51 3.30 -13.50
N ALA A 29 13.57 2.73 -12.76
CA ALA A 29 13.63 2.75 -11.29
C ALA A 29 14.91 2.03 -10.84
N PRO A 30 15.68 2.58 -9.88
CA PRO A 30 16.87 1.92 -9.37
C PRO A 30 16.52 0.57 -8.74
N PRO A 31 17.45 -0.41 -8.73
CA PRO A 31 17.23 -1.70 -8.09
C PRO A 31 17.02 -1.52 -6.58
N VAL A 32 16.06 -2.26 -6.02
CA VAL A 32 15.76 -2.28 -4.58
C VAL A 32 16.61 -3.33 -3.85
N SER A 33 17.08 -3.02 -2.64
CA SER A 33 17.78 -3.97 -1.77
C SER A 33 16.84 -4.55 -0.71
N TYR A 34 16.93 -5.85 -0.47
CA TYR A 34 16.15 -6.59 0.54
C TYR A 34 16.99 -6.96 1.79
N GLY A 35 18.20 -6.43 1.88
CA GLY A 35 19.17 -6.74 2.94
C GLY A 35 20.10 -7.89 2.54
N VAL A 36 21.41 -7.66 2.59
CA VAL A 36 22.47 -8.67 2.46
C VAL A 36 23.17 -8.90 3.81
N GLU A 37 24.00 -9.93 3.93
CA GLU A 37 24.67 -10.23 5.20
C GLU A 37 25.68 -9.15 5.60
N GLU A 38 26.22 -8.44 4.61
CA GLU A 38 27.18 -7.35 4.75
C GLU A 38 26.56 -6.03 5.23
N ASP A 39 25.23 -5.93 5.28
CA ASP A 39 24.56 -4.72 5.77
C ASP A 39 24.74 -4.57 7.29
N VAL A 40 24.84 -3.32 7.78
CA VAL A 40 24.96 -3.04 9.23
C VAL A 40 23.66 -3.33 9.97
N PHE A 41 22.51 -3.18 9.31
CA PHE A 41 21.18 -3.39 9.88
C PHE A 41 20.48 -4.54 9.18
N HIS A 42 20.34 -5.66 9.88
CA HIS A 42 19.66 -6.83 9.34
C HIS A 42 18.16 -6.78 9.63
N PRO A 43 17.30 -6.81 8.59
CA PRO A 43 15.85 -6.91 8.80
C PRO A 43 15.49 -8.28 9.37
N VAL A 44 14.47 -8.32 10.21
CA VAL A 44 13.86 -9.60 10.62
C VAL A 44 13.26 -10.27 9.39
N ARG A 45 13.50 -11.58 9.22
CA ARG A 45 13.03 -12.36 8.07
C ARG A 45 12.01 -13.41 8.50
N ALA A 46 10.92 -13.53 7.75
CA ALA A 46 9.91 -14.58 7.93
C ALA A 46 9.36 -15.00 6.55
N THR A 47 9.04 -16.29 6.40
CA THR A 47 8.58 -16.86 5.11
C THR A 47 7.06 -16.90 4.97
N GLN A 48 6.32 -16.97 6.08
CA GLN A 48 4.87 -17.17 6.08
C GLN A 48 4.09 -15.89 6.42
N GLY A 49 4.46 -15.21 7.50
CA GLY A 49 3.79 -14.01 7.98
C GLY A 49 4.64 -13.27 8.99
N MET A 50 4.44 -11.96 9.09
CA MET A 50 5.17 -11.08 9.99
C MET A 50 4.23 -10.03 10.55
N VAL A 51 4.41 -9.70 11.83
CA VAL A 51 3.73 -8.62 12.52
C VAL A 51 4.80 -7.72 13.13
N ALA A 52 4.66 -6.41 12.98
CA ALA A 52 5.51 -5.41 13.59
C ALA A 52 4.61 -4.43 14.36
N SER A 53 4.87 -4.26 15.64
CA SER A 53 4.17 -3.27 16.47
C SER A 53 5.10 -2.67 17.52
N VAL A 54 4.64 -1.63 18.21
CA VAL A 54 5.40 -0.93 19.27
C VAL A 54 5.63 -1.81 20.51
N ASP A 55 4.77 -2.80 20.74
CA ASP A 55 4.79 -3.65 21.93
C ASP A 55 5.05 -5.12 21.57
N VAL A 56 5.84 -5.80 22.40
CA VAL A 56 6.22 -7.21 22.15
C VAL A 56 5.02 -8.13 22.34
N MET A 57 4.17 -7.89 23.34
CA MET A 57 3.01 -8.73 23.60
C MET A 57 1.95 -8.57 22.51
N ALA A 58 1.71 -7.34 22.05
CA ALA A 58 0.81 -7.10 20.92
C ALA A 58 1.31 -7.77 19.63
N THR A 59 2.63 -7.70 19.36
CA THR A 59 3.25 -8.42 18.23
C THR A 59 3.02 -9.93 18.31
N GLN A 60 3.23 -10.51 19.49
CA GLN A 60 3.05 -11.95 19.72
C GLN A 60 1.59 -12.39 19.50
N VAL A 61 0.62 -11.62 20.01
CA VAL A 61 -0.81 -11.87 19.77
C VAL A 61 -1.12 -11.90 18.27
N GLY A 62 -0.61 -10.93 17.50
CA GLY A 62 -0.79 -10.92 16.05
C GLY A 62 -0.18 -12.14 15.35
N VAL A 63 1.03 -12.54 15.75
CA VAL A 63 1.70 -13.74 15.23
C VAL A 63 0.91 -15.00 15.54
N ASP A 64 0.36 -15.12 16.75
CA ASP A 64 -0.43 -16.28 17.15
C ASP A 64 -1.73 -16.39 16.34
N ILE A 65 -2.37 -15.27 16.01
CA ILE A 65 -3.54 -15.26 15.11
C ILE A 65 -3.16 -15.69 13.69
N LEU A 66 -2.02 -15.25 13.17
CA LEU A 66 -1.52 -15.75 11.87
C LEU A 66 -1.24 -17.25 11.91
N LYS A 67 -0.62 -17.75 12.99
CA LYS A 67 -0.36 -19.18 13.19
C LYS A 67 -1.64 -20.01 13.31
N GLN A 68 -2.71 -19.43 13.86
CA GLN A 68 -4.03 -20.04 13.93
C GLN A 68 -4.76 -20.07 12.57
N GLY A 69 -4.14 -19.55 11.50
CA GLY A 69 -4.72 -19.48 10.17
C GLY A 69 -5.60 -18.25 9.92
N GLY A 70 -5.50 -17.24 10.79
CA GLY A 70 -6.11 -15.93 10.57
C GLY A 70 -5.47 -15.18 9.40
N ASN A 71 -6.23 -14.30 8.76
CA ASN A 71 -5.71 -13.45 7.69
C ASN A 71 -5.00 -12.20 8.25
N ALA A 72 -4.36 -11.41 7.37
CA ALA A 72 -3.66 -10.19 7.76
C ALA A 72 -4.55 -9.14 8.46
N VAL A 73 -5.85 -9.10 8.14
CA VAL A 73 -6.84 -8.22 8.78
C VAL A 73 -7.17 -8.71 10.18
N ASP A 74 -7.38 -10.02 10.36
CA ASP A 74 -7.66 -10.63 11.67
C ASP A 74 -6.49 -10.39 12.64
N ALA A 75 -5.26 -10.57 12.15
CA ALA A 75 -4.06 -10.28 12.93
C ALA A 75 -3.95 -8.79 13.29
N ALA A 76 -4.21 -7.88 12.34
CA ALA A 76 -4.17 -6.43 12.60
C ALA A 76 -5.21 -5.99 13.66
N VAL A 77 -6.40 -6.61 13.63
CA VAL A 77 -7.46 -6.36 14.63
C VAL A 77 -7.04 -6.85 16.00
N ALA A 78 -6.51 -8.07 16.10
CA ALA A 78 -6.05 -8.62 17.37
C ALA A 78 -4.91 -7.78 17.98
N VAL A 79 -3.97 -7.32 17.15
CA VAL A 79 -2.90 -6.39 17.56
C VAL A 79 -3.50 -5.07 18.07
N GLY A 80 -4.49 -4.51 17.37
CA GLY A 80 -5.17 -3.28 17.81
C GLY A 80 -5.83 -3.42 19.19
N TYR A 81 -6.54 -4.53 19.42
CA TYR A 81 -7.12 -4.82 20.73
C TYR A 81 -6.05 -5.07 21.81
N ALA A 82 -4.96 -5.75 21.48
CA ALA A 82 -3.86 -5.96 22.42
C ALA A 82 -3.19 -4.64 22.80
N LEU A 83 -2.91 -3.75 21.83
CA LEU A 83 -2.33 -2.43 22.06
C LEU A 83 -3.25 -1.53 22.91
N ALA A 84 -4.57 -1.68 22.80
CA ALA A 84 -5.49 -0.96 23.66
C ALA A 84 -5.35 -1.31 25.16
N VAL A 85 -4.72 -2.44 25.48
CA VAL A 85 -4.44 -2.88 26.85
C VAL A 85 -2.96 -2.67 27.21
N THR A 86 -2.04 -3.10 26.35
CA THR A 86 -0.60 -3.09 26.64
C THR A 86 0.06 -1.73 26.38
N HIS A 87 -0.58 -0.87 25.59
CA HIS A 87 -0.05 0.45 25.22
C HIS A 87 -1.11 1.57 25.35
N PRO A 88 -1.57 1.89 26.58
CA PRO A 88 -2.69 2.82 26.81
C PRO A 88 -2.39 4.28 26.41
N GLN A 89 -1.12 4.62 26.16
CA GLN A 89 -0.71 5.95 25.68
C GLN A 89 -1.26 6.25 24.28
N ALA A 90 -1.45 5.23 23.43
CA ALA A 90 -1.90 5.41 22.05
C ALA A 90 -2.89 4.34 21.57
N GLY A 91 -2.77 3.10 22.06
CA GLY A 91 -3.76 2.06 21.82
C GLY A 91 -5.06 2.40 22.55
N ASN A 92 -6.16 2.43 21.80
CA ASN A 92 -7.43 2.91 22.32
C ASN A 92 -8.61 2.08 21.81
N LEU A 93 -9.68 2.01 22.63
CA LEU A 93 -10.98 1.43 22.22
C LEU A 93 -12.03 2.50 21.90
N GLY A 94 -11.84 3.72 22.44
CA GLY A 94 -12.81 4.81 22.37
C GLY A 94 -12.36 6.02 21.52
N GLY A 95 -11.17 5.96 20.93
CA GLY A 95 -10.63 7.00 20.05
C GLY A 95 -10.97 6.73 18.58
N GLY A 96 -10.08 7.12 17.66
CA GLY A 96 -10.24 6.90 16.24
C GLY A 96 -8.93 6.48 15.59
N ASP A 97 -8.98 5.39 14.83
CA ASP A 97 -7.83 4.81 14.16
C ASP A 97 -8.07 4.66 12.64
N LEU A 98 -7.00 4.53 11.88
CA LEU A 98 -7.03 4.32 10.44
C LEU A 98 -6.35 2.98 10.13
N CYS A 99 -7.07 2.08 9.47
CA CYS A 99 -6.53 0.80 9.04
C CYS A 99 -6.43 0.76 7.51
N CYS A 100 -5.20 0.62 6.99
CA CYS A 100 -4.93 0.41 5.57
C CYS A 100 -4.77 -1.08 5.30
N CYS A 101 -5.62 -1.65 4.46
CA CYS A 101 -5.49 -3.04 4.02
C CYS A 101 -5.21 -3.08 2.51
N ALA A 102 -4.03 -3.57 2.12
CA ALA A 102 -3.70 -3.86 0.74
C ALA A 102 -3.76 -5.37 0.51
N LEU A 103 -4.77 -5.82 -0.22
CA LEU A 103 -4.93 -7.24 -0.53
C LEU A 103 -4.28 -7.53 -1.89
N LYS A 104 -3.38 -8.52 -1.90
CA LYS A 104 -2.77 -8.98 -3.15
C LYS A 104 -3.74 -9.90 -3.87
N MET A 105 -4.63 -9.32 -4.66
CA MET A 105 -5.42 -10.06 -5.64
C MET A 105 -4.62 -10.15 -6.94
N ALA A 106 -4.68 -11.31 -7.61
CA ALA A 106 -4.42 -11.37 -9.05
C ALA A 106 -5.20 -10.21 -9.70
N LEU A 107 -4.48 -9.39 -10.46
CA LEU A 107 -4.87 -8.06 -10.97
C LEU A 107 -6.40 -7.85 -11.09
N PRO A 108 -6.99 -6.77 -10.55
CA PRO A 108 -6.37 -5.54 -10.06
C PRO A 108 -6.06 -5.54 -8.55
N ARG A 109 -4.94 -4.91 -8.15
CA ARG A 109 -4.62 -4.62 -6.74
C ARG A 109 -5.66 -3.65 -6.19
N ARG A 110 -6.58 -4.13 -5.34
CA ARG A 110 -7.52 -3.29 -4.60
C ARG A 110 -6.92 -2.97 -3.24
N SER A 111 -6.60 -1.69 -3.03
CA SER A 111 -6.28 -1.15 -1.70
C SER A 111 -7.58 -0.65 -1.07
N ILE A 112 -7.89 -1.14 0.13
CA ILE A 112 -9.07 -0.70 0.89
C ILE A 112 -8.55 0.09 2.08
N PHE A 113 -8.97 1.36 2.16
CA PHE A 113 -8.70 2.21 3.30
C PHE A 113 -9.93 2.23 4.20
N VAL A 114 -9.77 1.84 5.45
CA VAL A 114 -10.86 1.85 6.43
C VAL A 114 -10.62 2.97 7.43
N LYS A 115 -11.47 3.99 7.36
CA LYS A 115 -11.42 5.17 8.22
C LYS A 115 -12.43 5.05 9.36
N TRP A 116 -11.97 5.10 10.60
CA TRP A 116 -12.81 4.99 11.79
C TRP A 116 -12.75 6.31 12.56
N ARG A 117 -13.83 7.10 12.51
CA ARG A 117 -14.02 8.29 13.34
C ARG A 117 -15.22 8.03 14.25
N LEU A 118 -14.95 7.80 15.55
CA LEU A 118 -15.94 7.78 16.64
C LEU A 118 -17.25 7.02 16.33
N LEU A 119 -17.19 5.71 16.03
CA LEU A 119 -18.42 4.91 15.90
C LEU A 119 -18.33 3.52 16.55
N ALA A 120 -19.43 3.16 17.23
CA ALA A 120 -19.61 2.03 18.12
C ALA A 120 -19.23 0.64 17.54
N LEU A 121 -18.80 -0.23 18.45
CA LEU A 121 -18.38 -1.65 18.29
C LEU A 121 -19.17 -2.49 17.26
N ARG A 122 -20.45 -2.19 17.02
CA ARG A 122 -21.30 -2.91 16.05
C ARG A 122 -20.98 -2.60 14.58
N ALA A 123 -20.63 -1.36 14.26
CA ALA A 123 -20.21 -0.99 12.90
C ALA A 123 -18.85 -1.63 12.57
N ILE A 124 -18.00 -1.77 13.59
CA ILE A 124 -16.68 -2.41 13.54
C ILE A 124 -16.80 -3.85 13.07
N CYS A 125 -17.55 -4.68 13.79
CA CYS A 125 -17.77 -6.07 13.42
C CYS A 125 -18.42 -6.23 12.04
N SER A 126 -19.39 -5.39 11.64
CA SER A 126 -20.10 -5.54 10.37
C SER A 126 -19.24 -5.18 9.15
N LEU A 127 -18.49 -4.08 9.22
CA LEU A 127 -17.60 -3.66 8.13
C LEU A 127 -16.38 -4.59 8.02
N MET A 128 -15.86 -5.06 9.15
CA MET A 128 -14.77 -6.03 9.18
C MET A 128 -15.21 -7.40 8.68
N ASN A 129 -16.39 -7.89 9.08
CA ASN A 129 -16.94 -9.15 8.56
C ASN A 129 -17.22 -9.07 7.05
N ARG A 130 -17.48 -7.86 6.53
CA ARG A 130 -17.55 -7.61 5.08
C ARG A 130 -16.17 -7.67 4.41
N ALA A 131 -15.15 -7.09 5.03
CA ALA A 131 -13.77 -7.13 4.54
C ALA A 131 -13.14 -8.54 4.63
N THR A 132 -13.39 -9.30 5.70
CA THR A 132 -12.91 -10.67 5.86
C THR A 132 -13.69 -11.66 5.00
N ARG A 133 -15.01 -11.48 4.79
CA ARG A 133 -15.77 -12.28 3.79
C ARG A 133 -15.26 -12.08 2.37
N THR A 134 -14.84 -10.87 2.00
CA THR A 134 -14.22 -10.66 0.68
C THR A 134 -12.87 -11.34 0.51
N VAL A 135 -12.21 -11.71 1.61
CA VAL A 135 -10.92 -12.43 1.63
C VAL A 135 -11.12 -13.96 1.73
N LYS A 136 -12.09 -14.43 2.52
CA LYS A 136 -12.28 -15.87 2.82
C LYS A 136 -13.17 -16.63 1.83
N ASN A 137 -14.05 -15.94 1.08
CA ASN A 137 -14.90 -16.56 0.06
C ASN A 137 -14.26 -16.59 -1.35
N ARG A 138 -12.93 -16.62 -1.46
CA ARG A 138 -12.22 -16.83 -2.73
C ARG A 138 -11.01 -17.72 -2.57
#